data_AF-A0AAD5RSS8-F1
#
_entry.id   AF-A0AAD5RSS8-F1
#
_cell.length_a   1.000
_cell.length_b   1.000
_cell.length_c   1.000
_cell.angle_alpha   90.00
_cell.angle_beta   90.00
_cell.angle_gamma   90.00
#
_symmetry.space_group_name_H-M   'P 1'
#
loop_
_entity.id
_entity.type
_entity.pdbx_description
1 polymer ?
#
loop_
_entity_poly.entity_id
_entity_poly.type
_entity_poly.pdbx_seq_one_letter_code
_entity_poly.pdbx_strand_id
1 'polypeptide(L)'
;MSVPKARIVEQARILDLTRCGIFSTTFNPTRIRTGNKILRQRLRGPSLVSYYPKLEFTLREFKDEFAKLDLEMIDEEEDDRDEHLEGLKFRGKNAPKKKRAPPGMSALSESPLFEDALKLTWLYYRGEDKAEKFSILPVILEMVIPMVLRFYQ
;
A
#
# COMPACT_ATOMS: atom_id res chain seq x y z
N MET A 1 -39.51 46.53 28.68
CA MET A 1 -38.80 46.69 27.38
C MET A 1 -39.05 48.10 26.88
N SER A 2 -38.13 49.06 27.10
CA SER A 2 -38.37 50.49 26.81
C SER A 2 -38.04 50.91 25.36
N VAL A 3 -37.37 50.07 24.59
CA VAL A 3 -37.00 50.36 23.19
C VAL A 3 -37.82 49.48 22.24
N PRO A 4 -38.38 50.04 21.14
CA PRO A 4 -39.11 49.26 20.14
C PRO A 4 -38.28 48.12 19.55
N LYS A 5 -38.87 46.92 19.46
CA LYS A 5 -38.22 45.69 18.97
C LYS A 5 -37.57 45.83 17.59
N ALA A 6 -38.19 46.58 16.68
CA ALA A 6 -37.66 46.81 15.33
C ALA A 6 -36.30 47.53 15.35
N ARG A 7 -36.15 48.55 16.21
CA ARG A 7 -34.90 49.31 16.35
C ARG A 7 -33.76 48.44 16.88
N ILE A 8 -34.06 47.54 17.82
CA ILE A 8 -33.08 46.61 18.40
C ILE A 8 -32.54 45.65 17.33
N VAL A 9 -33.40 45.14 16.44
CA VAL A 9 -33.00 44.21 15.37
C VAL A 9 -32.05 44.87 14.37
N GLU A 10 -32.32 46.11 13.95
CA GLU A 10 -31.45 46.81 12.99
C GLU A 10 -30.11 47.23 13.63
N GLN A 11 -30.13 47.72 14.87
CA GLN A 11 -28.90 48.03 15.59
C GLN A 11 -28.03 46.78 15.81
N ALA A 12 -28.64 45.64 16.14
CA ALA A 12 -27.92 44.38 16.29
C ALA A 12 -27.22 43.94 14.99
N ARG A 13 -27.88 44.08 13.83
CA ARG A 13 -27.26 43.74 12.53
C ARG A 13 -26.04 44.60 12.21
N ILE A 14 -26.14 45.91 12.43
CA ILE A 14 -25.03 46.84 12.16
C ILE A 14 -23.84 46.53 13.07
N LEU A 15 -24.11 46.29 14.37
CA LEU A 15 -23.08 45.92 15.33
C LEU A 15 -22.43 44.58 15.00
N ASP A 16 -23.22 43.58 14.58
CA ASP A 16 -22.69 42.28 14.18
C ASP A 16 -21.84 42.38 12.91
N LEU A 17 -22.23 43.22 11.94
CA LEU A 17 -21.46 43.45 10.72
C LEU A 17 -20.11 44.11 11.03
N THR A 18 -20.09 45.18 11.83
CA THR A 18 -18.86 45.89 12.20
C THR A 18 -17.95 44.98 13.04
N ARG A 19 -18.51 44.25 14.00
CA ARG A 19 -17.80 43.25 14.78
C ARG A 19 -17.16 42.17 13.90
N CYS A 20 -17.93 41.61 12.96
CA CYS A 20 -17.42 40.58 12.05
C CYS A 20 -16.26 41.10 11.19
N GLY A 21 -16.32 42.37 10.75
CA GLY A 21 -15.22 43.04 10.04
C GLY A 21 -13.97 43.22 10.89
N ILE A 22 -14.12 43.64 12.17
CA ILE A 22 -12.99 43.83 13.09
C ILE A 22 -12.29 42.50 13.42
N PHE A 23 -13.06 41.43 13.65
CA PHE A 23 -12.53 40.15 14.11
C PHE A 23 -12.33 39.12 13.00
N SER A 24 -12.48 39.52 11.73
CA SER A 24 -12.37 38.62 10.57
C SER A 24 -13.24 37.35 10.71
N THR A 25 -14.45 37.50 11.25
CA THR A 25 -15.40 36.39 11.43
C THR A 25 -16.49 36.44 10.37
N THR A 26 -17.10 35.29 10.05
CA THR A 26 -18.14 35.21 9.02
C THR A 26 -19.48 35.74 9.53
N PHE A 27 -20.06 36.73 8.84
CA PHE A 27 -21.42 37.23 9.07
C PHE A 27 -22.44 36.42 8.24
N ASN A 28 -23.49 35.85 8.87
CA ASN A 28 -24.51 35.02 8.21
C ASN A 28 -25.93 35.35 8.73
N PRO A 29 -26.56 36.44 8.26
CA PRO A 29 -27.85 36.90 8.74
C PRO A 29 -29.02 36.01 8.31
N THR A 30 -28.90 35.31 7.18
CA THR A 30 -29.92 34.43 6.59
C THR A 30 -29.84 32.99 7.12
N ARG A 31 -28.84 32.69 7.96
CA ARG A 31 -28.60 31.37 8.55
C ARG A 31 -28.49 30.25 7.50
N ILE A 32 -27.86 30.55 6.37
CA ILE A 32 -27.60 29.57 5.30
C ILE A 32 -26.53 28.58 5.75
N ARG A 33 -26.64 27.31 5.32
CA ARG A 33 -25.64 26.25 5.59
C ARG A 33 -24.43 26.40 4.67
N THR A 34 -23.48 27.24 5.06
CA THR A 34 -22.26 27.53 4.27
C THR A 34 -21.10 26.54 4.46
N GLY A 35 -21.27 25.49 5.28
CA GLY A 35 -20.20 24.50 5.52
C GLY A 35 -19.07 24.93 6.46
N ASN A 36 -19.12 26.15 7.03
CA ASN A 36 -18.11 26.66 7.97
C ASN A 36 -17.87 25.76 9.20
N LYS A 37 -18.84 24.90 9.56
CA LYS A 37 -18.67 23.89 10.62
C LYS A 37 -17.52 22.93 10.30
N ILE A 38 -17.41 22.50 9.05
CA ILE A 38 -16.40 21.52 8.62
C ILE A 38 -15.02 22.19 8.58
N LEU A 39 -14.92 23.40 8.02
CA LEU A 39 -13.65 24.13 7.93
C LEU A 39 -13.08 24.55 9.30
N ARG A 40 -13.95 24.83 10.28
CA ARG A 40 -13.53 25.19 11.65
C ARG A 40 -13.14 23.97 12.49
N GLN A 41 -13.44 22.76 12.05
CA GLN A 41 -12.99 21.57 12.76
C GLN A 41 -11.47 21.49 12.67
N ARG A 42 -10.82 21.34 13.83
CA ARG A 42 -9.38 21.09 13.89
C ARG A 42 -9.10 19.72 13.27
N LEU A 43 -8.07 19.65 12.43
CA LEU A 43 -7.59 18.41 11.84
C LEU A 43 -7.12 17.46 12.95
N ARG A 44 -7.53 16.19 12.87
CA ARG A 44 -7.14 15.13 13.83
C ARG A 44 -6.02 14.21 13.34
N GLY A 45 -5.56 14.42 12.11
CA GLY A 45 -4.57 13.57 11.44
C GLY A 45 -3.33 13.26 12.29
N PRO A 46 -2.64 14.27 12.87
CA PRO A 46 -1.43 14.02 13.65
C PRO A 46 -1.66 13.08 14.84
N SER A 47 -2.76 13.29 15.58
CA SER A 47 -3.12 12.45 16.74
C SER A 47 -3.48 11.02 16.36
N LEU A 48 -4.02 10.80 15.15
CA LEU A 48 -4.35 9.46 14.64
C LEU A 48 -3.11 8.73 14.14
N VAL A 49 -2.20 9.44 13.45
CA VAL A 49 -0.93 8.87 12.97
C VAL A 49 -0.06 8.39 14.14
N SER A 50 -0.08 9.11 15.27
CA SER A 50 0.67 8.76 16.48
C SER A 50 -0.06 7.75 17.39
N TYR A 51 -1.06 7.02 16.89
CA TYR A 51 -1.83 6.08 17.72
C TYR A 51 -0.96 4.92 18.24
N TYR A 52 -0.18 4.31 17.34
CA TYR A 52 0.88 3.39 17.73
C TYR A 52 2.20 4.14 17.81
N PRO A 53 2.99 3.94 18.87
CA PRO A 53 4.33 4.52 18.95
C PRO A 53 5.16 3.99 17.78
N LYS A 54 5.95 4.88 17.18
CA LYS A 54 6.90 4.46 16.15
C LYS A 54 8.06 3.75 16.84
N LEU A 55 8.55 2.68 16.22
CA LEU A 55 9.80 2.08 16.62
C LEU A 55 10.93 3.04 16.23
N GLU A 56 11.69 3.50 17.22
CA GLU A 56 12.84 4.39 16.99
C GLU A 56 14.09 3.61 16.55
N PHE A 57 14.18 2.34 16.96
CA PHE A 57 15.24 1.42 16.55
C PHE A 57 14.69 0.01 16.43
N THR A 58 15.21 -0.75 15.46
CA THR A 58 14.98 -2.19 15.32
C THR A 58 16.22 -2.96 15.81
N LEU A 59 16.04 -4.18 16.33
CA LEU A 59 17.17 -5.05 16.72
C LEU A 59 18.19 -5.25 15.59
N ARG A 60 17.74 -5.25 14.33
CA ARG A 60 18.63 -5.33 13.15
C ARG A 60 19.52 -4.11 13.00
N GLU A 61 18.95 -2.91 13.17
CA GLU A 61 19.71 -1.65 13.11
C GLU A 61 20.74 -1.60 14.25
N PHE A 62 20.37 -2.10 15.43
CA PHE A 62 21.29 -2.27 16.55
C PHE A 62 22.41 -3.26 16.19
N LYS A 63 22.11 -4.43 15.63
CA LYS A 63 23.14 -5.39 15.17
C LYS A 63 24.12 -4.74 14.18
N ASP A 64 23.62 -3.97 13.21
CA ASP A 64 24.46 -3.31 12.20
C ASP A 64 25.36 -2.20 12.79
N GLU A 65 24.92 -1.52 13.85
CA GLU A 65 25.74 -0.53 14.55
C GLU A 65 26.87 -1.18 15.35
N PHE A 66 26.59 -2.27 16.06
CA PHE A 66 27.58 -2.98 16.88
C PHE A 66 28.54 -3.83 16.04
N ALA A 67 28.13 -4.29 14.86
CA ALA A 67 29.02 -4.96 13.91
C ALA A 67 30.20 -4.07 13.49
N LYS A 68 30.04 -2.73 13.47
CA LYS A 68 31.13 -1.78 13.18
C LYS A 68 32.20 -1.75 14.26
N LEU A 69 31.87 -2.23 15.46
CA LEU A 69 32.75 -2.32 16.62
C LEU A 69 33.33 -3.73 16.79
N ASP A 70 33.17 -4.60 15.77
CA ASP A 70 33.55 -6.02 15.80
C ASP A 70 32.84 -6.80 16.94
N LEU A 71 31.62 -6.38 17.30
CA LEU A 71 30.78 -7.04 18.29
C LEU A 71 29.64 -7.79 17.60
N GLU A 72 29.45 -9.05 17.97
CA GLU A 72 28.36 -9.90 17.49
C GLU A 72 27.22 -9.91 18.51
N MET A 73 25.99 -9.75 18.01
CA MET A 73 24.77 -9.70 18.81
C MET A 73 23.79 -10.76 18.29
N ILE A 74 23.32 -11.60 19.20
CA ILE A 74 22.39 -12.70 18.92
C ILE A 74 20.96 -12.24 19.24
N ASP A 75 19.98 -12.66 18.44
CA ASP A 75 18.55 -12.38 18.69
C ASP A 75 17.89 -13.69 19.12
N GLU A 76 17.80 -13.89 20.43
CA GLU A 76 17.38 -15.16 21.04
C GLU A 76 15.97 -15.59 20.56
N GLU A 77 15.04 -14.65 20.37
CA GLU A 77 13.69 -14.96 19.92
C GLU A 77 13.66 -15.46 18.47
N GLU A 78 14.51 -14.91 17.60
CA GLU A 78 14.62 -15.35 16.20
C GLU A 78 15.34 -16.70 16.11
N ASP A 79 16.37 -16.92 16.94
CA ASP A 79 17.08 -18.21 17.01
C ASP A 79 16.14 -19.33 17.51
N ASP A 80 15.39 -19.10 18.59
CA ASP A 80 14.37 -20.03 19.09
C ASP A 80 13.32 -20.37 18.02
N ARG A 81 12.90 -19.36 17.25
CA ARG A 81 11.96 -19.55 16.15
C ARG A 81 12.55 -20.43 15.06
N ASP A 82 13.82 -20.24 14.72
CA ASP A 82 14.50 -21.00 13.69
C ASP A 82 14.75 -22.45 14.14
N GLU A 83 15.15 -22.69 15.39
CA GLU A 83 15.23 -24.03 15.99
C GLU A 83 13.88 -24.75 15.97
N HIS A 84 12.79 -24.05 16.30
CA HIS A 84 11.44 -24.60 16.22
C HIS A 84 11.07 -25.00 14.77
N LEU A 85 11.41 -24.16 13.79
CA LEU A 85 11.19 -24.47 12.37
C LEU A 85 12.02 -25.68 11.92
N GLU A 86 13.26 -25.81 12.37
CA GLU A 86 14.11 -26.97 12.09
C GLU A 86 13.55 -28.25 12.71
N GLY A 87 13.05 -28.19 13.95
CA GLY A 87 12.36 -29.30 14.58
C GLY A 87 11.10 -29.75 13.82
N LEU A 88 10.34 -28.81 13.26
CA LEU A 88 9.18 -29.11 12.41
C LEU A 88 9.59 -29.74 11.07
N LYS A 89 10.68 -29.25 10.44
CA LYS A 89 11.24 -29.83 9.22
C LYS A 89 11.66 -31.27 9.43
N PHE A 90 12.38 -31.57 10.52
CA PHE A 90 12.83 -32.92 10.84
C PHE A 90 11.66 -33.91 10.97
N ARG A 91 10.54 -33.47 11.55
CA ARG A 91 9.33 -34.29 11.75
C ARG A 91 8.43 -34.36 10.52
N GLY A 92 8.76 -33.69 9.42
CA GLY A 92 7.89 -33.55 8.25
C GLY A 92 6.62 -32.74 8.53
N LYS A 93 6.60 -31.95 9.62
CA LYS A 93 5.49 -31.09 10.05
C LYS A 93 5.70 -29.62 9.67
N ASN A 94 6.61 -29.35 8.75
CA ASN A 94 6.84 -27.99 8.28
C ASN A 94 5.65 -27.50 7.44
N ALA A 95 5.51 -26.19 7.34
CA ALA A 95 4.52 -25.56 6.47
C ALA A 95 4.69 -26.04 5.02
N PRO A 96 3.60 -26.37 4.31
CA PRO A 96 3.67 -26.79 2.93
C PRO A 96 4.22 -25.67 2.04
N LYS A 97 4.82 -26.02 0.90
CA LYS A 97 5.32 -25.05 -0.09
C LYS A 97 4.17 -24.12 -0.52
N LYS A 98 4.33 -22.82 -0.27
CA LYS A 98 3.36 -21.80 -0.70
C LYS A 98 3.18 -21.86 -2.22
N LYS A 99 1.94 -22.02 -2.68
CA LYS A 99 1.59 -22.02 -4.12
C LYS A 99 1.88 -20.63 -4.69
N ARG A 100 2.60 -20.57 -5.82
CA ARG A 100 2.91 -19.32 -6.54
C ARG A 100 2.02 -19.09 -7.76
N ALA A 101 1.23 -20.10 -8.14
CA ALA A 101 0.40 -20.08 -9.34
C ALA A 101 -0.98 -20.74 -9.07
N PRO A 102 -1.96 -20.53 -9.96
CA PRO A 102 -3.27 -21.17 -9.88
C PRO A 102 -3.15 -22.70 -9.86
N PRO A 103 -4.13 -23.41 -9.26
CA PRO A 103 -4.15 -24.87 -9.27
C PRO A 103 -4.14 -25.39 -10.72
N GLY A 104 -3.10 -26.15 -11.08
CA GLY A 104 -2.89 -26.71 -12.42
C GLY A 104 -1.69 -26.13 -13.19
N MET A 105 -1.25 -24.91 -12.88
CA MET A 105 -0.14 -24.26 -13.59
C MET A 105 1.25 -24.59 -13.01
N SER A 106 1.30 -25.07 -11.76
CA SER A 106 2.56 -25.27 -11.01
C SER A 106 3.49 -26.33 -11.62
N ALA A 107 2.94 -27.32 -12.34
CA ALA A 107 3.73 -28.36 -13.00
C ALA A 107 4.31 -27.89 -14.35
N LEU A 108 3.65 -26.93 -15.02
CA LEU A 108 4.10 -26.39 -16.30
C LEU A 108 5.18 -25.30 -16.11
N SER A 109 5.06 -24.51 -15.03
CA SER A 109 6.05 -23.48 -14.69
C SER A 109 7.41 -24.02 -14.28
N GLU A 110 7.48 -25.28 -13.84
CA GLU A 110 8.74 -25.93 -13.43
C GLU A 110 9.42 -26.67 -14.61
N SER A 111 8.82 -26.67 -15.80
CA SER A 111 9.46 -27.26 -16.99
C SER A 111 10.52 -26.31 -17.57
N PRO A 112 11.77 -26.77 -17.81
CA PRO A 112 12.82 -25.93 -18.38
C PRO A 112 12.43 -25.35 -19.75
N LEU A 113 11.59 -26.08 -20.51
CA LEU A 113 11.04 -25.63 -21.79
C LEU A 113 10.14 -24.40 -21.67
N PHE A 114 9.44 -24.21 -20.55
CA PHE A 114 8.57 -23.05 -20.34
C PHE A 114 9.36 -21.78 -20.01
N GLU A 115 10.41 -21.90 -19.18
CA GLU A 115 11.33 -20.78 -18.94
C GLU A 115 12.08 -20.38 -20.21
N ASP A 116 12.55 -21.35 -21.00
CA ASP A 116 13.25 -21.08 -22.25
C ASP A 116 12.32 -20.44 -23.29
N ALA A 117 11.05 -20.88 -23.37
CA ALA A 117 10.04 -20.25 -24.23
C ALA A 117 9.71 -18.81 -23.80
N LEU A 118 9.61 -18.53 -22.49
CA LEU A 118 9.41 -17.17 -21.97
C LEU A 118 10.62 -16.26 -22.22
N LYS A 119 11.85 -16.78 -22.07
CA LYS A 119 13.08 -16.03 -22.40
C LYS A 119 13.17 -15.73 -23.90
N LEU A 120 12.84 -16.71 -24.75
CA LEU A 120 12.84 -16.57 -26.21
C LEU A 120 11.77 -15.58 -26.71
N THR A 121 10.56 -15.63 -26.15
CA THR A 121 9.50 -14.67 -26.48
C THR A 121 9.82 -13.26 -25.99
N TRP A 122 10.44 -13.11 -24.81
CA TRP A 122 10.92 -11.81 -24.33
C TRP A 122 12.06 -11.23 -25.18
N LEU A 123 13.02 -12.07 -25.59
CA LEU A 123 14.09 -11.70 -26.54
C LEU A 123 13.54 -11.27 -27.91
N TYR A 124 12.50 -11.95 -28.40
CA TYR A 124 11.79 -11.59 -29.63
C TYR A 124 11.11 -10.21 -29.53
N TYR A 125 10.39 -9.94 -28.43
CA TYR A 125 9.77 -8.63 -28.19
C TYR A 125 10.77 -7.50 -27.91
N ARG A 126 11.99 -7.83 -27.46
CA ARG A 126 13.08 -6.87 -27.25
C ARG A 126 13.78 -6.45 -28.56
N GLY A 127 13.47 -7.11 -29.68
CA GLY A 127 13.99 -6.74 -31.00
C GLY A 127 15.46 -7.10 -31.22
N GLU A 128 15.98 -8.15 -30.55
CA GLU A 128 17.32 -8.66 -30.87
C GLU A 128 17.26 -9.59 -32.10
N ASP A 129 17.97 -9.20 -33.17
CA ASP A 129 17.96 -9.76 -34.54
C ASP A 129 18.46 -11.22 -34.69
N LYS A 130 18.05 -12.14 -33.82
CA LYS A 130 18.30 -13.59 -33.99
C LYS A 130 17.09 -14.31 -34.59
N ALA A 131 16.34 -13.61 -35.44
CA ALA A 131 15.09 -14.05 -36.04
C ALA A 131 15.24 -15.13 -37.13
N GLU A 132 16.45 -15.42 -37.61
CA GLU A 132 16.64 -16.30 -38.78
C GLU A 132 16.53 -17.81 -38.47
N LYS A 133 16.46 -18.24 -37.20
CA LYS A 133 16.51 -19.68 -36.84
C LYS A 133 15.20 -20.33 -36.41
N PHE A 134 14.06 -19.63 -36.43
CA PHE A 134 12.84 -20.20 -35.85
C PHE A 134 11.60 -20.00 -36.73
N SER A 135 11.56 -20.72 -37.85
CA SER A 135 10.38 -20.93 -38.70
C SER A 135 9.21 -21.64 -37.98
N ILE A 136 9.40 -22.06 -36.73
CA ILE A 136 8.45 -22.84 -35.92
C ILE A 136 7.68 -21.93 -34.93
N LEU A 137 8.14 -20.69 -34.68
CA LEU A 137 7.53 -19.74 -33.75
C LEU A 137 6.07 -19.35 -34.03
N PRO A 138 5.61 -19.12 -35.29
CA PRO A 138 4.20 -18.81 -35.53
C PRO A 138 3.28 -20.00 -35.20
N VAL A 139 3.75 -21.23 -35.38
CA VAL A 139 3.00 -22.46 -35.05
C VAL A 139 2.84 -22.62 -33.54
N ILE A 140 3.87 -22.28 -32.76
CA ILE A 140 3.80 -22.31 -31.29
C ILE A 140 2.88 -21.20 -30.77
N LEU A 141 2.91 -20.01 -31.37
CA LEU A 141 2.02 -18.91 -30.98
C LEU A 141 0.55 -19.26 -31.22
N GLU A 142 0.23 -19.90 -32.36
CA GLU A 142 -1.13 -20.37 -32.67
C GLU A 142 -1.60 -21.53 -31.79
N MET A 143 -0.71 -22.37 -31.24
CA MET A 143 -1.10 -23.41 -30.26
C MET A 143 -1.30 -22.84 -28.85
N VAL A 144 -0.47 -21.88 -28.43
CA VAL A 144 -0.45 -21.40 -27.04
C VAL A 144 -1.54 -20.37 -26.77
N ILE A 145 -1.85 -19.48 -27.72
CA ILE A 145 -2.91 -18.46 -27.58
C ILE A 145 -4.29 -19.07 -27.30
N PRO A 146 -4.80 -20.06 -28.05
CA PRO A 146 -6.11 -20.67 -27.77
C PRO A 146 -6.10 -21.51 -26.49
N MET A 147 -4.95 -22.08 -26.09
CA MET A 147 -4.81 -22.76 -24.81
C MET A 147 -4.99 -21.76 -23.66
N VAL A 148 -4.34 -20.60 -23.71
CA VAL A 148 -4.45 -19.55 -22.68
C VAL A 148 -5.86 -18.93 -22.65
N LEU A 149 -6.50 -18.72 -23.81
CA LEU A 149 -7.86 -18.17 -23.89
C LEU A 149 -8.94 -19.12 -23.36
N ARG A 150 -8.79 -20.44 -23.48
CA ARG A 150 -9.72 -21.43 -22.91
C ARG A 150 -9.71 -21.48 -21.37
N PHE A 151 -8.66 -20.96 -20.73
CA PHE A 151 -8.54 -20.94 -19.27
C PHE A 151 -9.02 -19.61 -18.63
N TYR A 152 -9.39 -18.61 -19.45
CA TYR A 152 -9.86 -17.30 -19.00
C TYR A 152 -11.40 -17.11 -19.10
N GLN A 153 -12.14 -18.17 -19.45
CA GLN A 153 -13.60 -18.30 -19.29
C GLN A 153 -13.89 -19.20 -18.10
#